data_AF-A0A2H5N0V0-F1
#
_entry.id   AF-A0A2H5N0V0-F1
#
_cell.length_a   1.000
_cell.length_b   1.000
_cell.length_c   1.000
_cell.angle_alpha   90.00
_cell.angle_beta   90.00
_cell.angle_gamma   90.00
#
_symmetry.space_group_name_H-M   'P 1'
#
loop_
_entity.id
_entity.type
_entity.pdbx_description
1 polymer ?
#
loop_
_entity_poly.entity_id
_entity_poly.type
_entity_poly.pdbx_seq_one_letter_code
_entity_poly.pdbx_strand_id
1 'polypeptide(L)'
;MLADPESAMDVACGKHGAASGMGPGKGYVDVSTVDGDTSKLINGHIKATGASFLEAPVSGSKKPAEDGQLIFLAAGDKSLYNTVAPLLDIMGKSRFYLGDVGNGAAMKLVVNMIMGSMMATFSEGLLLSEKVGLDPNVLVEVVSQGAISAP
;
A
#
# COMPACT_ATOMS: atom_id res chain seq x y z
N MET A 1 -4.05 -5.17 8.40
CA MET A 1 -2.77 -4.47 8.10
C MET A 1 -1.77 -4.91 9.13
N LEU A 2 -0.62 -5.40 8.70
CA LEU A 2 0.47 -5.84 9.56
C LEU A 2 1.74 -5.06 9.20
N ALA A 3 2.71 -5.06 10.13
CA ALA A 3 3.85 -4.15 10.08
C ALA A 3 4.86 -4.50 8.98
N ASP A 4 5.01 -5.79 8.68
CA ASP A 4 6.04 -6.33 7.79
C ASP A 4 5.57 -7.64 7.12
N PRO A 5 6.29 -8.11 6.08
CA PRO A 5 5.98 -9.36 5.37
C PRO A 5 5.97 -10.60 6.26
N GLU A 6 6.87 -10.69 7.24
CA GLU A 6 6.95 -11.84 8.15
C GLU A 6 5.69 -11.95 9.02
N SER A 7 5.25 -10.83 9.60
CA SER A 7 4.01 -10.73 10.36
C SER A 7 2.79 -11.03 9.49
N ALA A 8 2.75 -10.50 8.26
CA ALA A 8 1.69 -10.80 7.30
C ALA A 8 1.59 -12.30 7.02
N MET A 9 2.74 -12.94 6.87
CA MET A 9 2.83 -14.37 6.58
C MET A 9 2.41 -15.23 7.78
N ASP A 10 2.89 -14.92 8.98
CA ASP A 10 2.54 -15.67 10.19
C ASP A 10 1.04 -15.55 10.51
N VAL A 11 0.47 -14.36 10.45
CA VAL A 11 -0.96 -14.16 10.69
C VAL A 11 -1.82 -14.81 9.62
N ALA A 12 -1.39 -14.80 8.35
CA ALA A 12 -2.18 -15.41 7.29
C ALA A 12 -2.10 -16.94 7.31
N CYS A 13 -0.90 -17.52 7.46
CA CYS A 13 -0.68 -18.95 7.22
C CYS A 13 0.23 -19.65 8.24
N GLY A 14 0.60 -18.99 9.34
CA GLY A 14 1.28 -19.61 10.47
C GLY A 14 0.43 -20.71 11.12
N LYS A 15 1.00 -21.41 12.11
CA LYS A 15 0.36 -22.56 12.78
C LYS A 15 -1.04 -22.28 13.31
N HIS A 16 -1.29 -21.04 13.72
CA HIS A 16 -2.58 -20.54 14.20
C HIS A 16 -3.09 -19.36 13.36
N GLY A 17 -2.63 -19.27 12.11
CA GLY A 17 -2.98 -18.19 11.18
C GLY A 17 -4.40 -18.33 10.63
N ALA A 18 -4.85 -17.27 9.94
CA ALA A 18 -6.20 -17.16 9.40
C ALA A 18 -6.59 -18.39 8.57
N ALA A 19 -5.68 -18.90 7.73
CA ALA A 19 -5.92 -20.06 6.86
C ALA A 19 -6.53 -21.27 7.58
N SER A 20 -6.18 -21.55 8.85
CA SER A 20 -6.73 -22.70 9.58
C SER A 20 -8.24 -22.63 9.82
N GLY A 21 -8.82 -21.42 9.77
CA GLY A 21 -10.26 -21.18 9.93
C GLY A 21 -10.96 -20.72 8.64
N MET A 22 -10.26 -20.67 7.51
CA MET A 22 -10.80 -20.22 6.23
C MET A 22 -11.48 -21.36 5.47
N GLY A 23 -12.34 -21.00 4.51
CA GLY A 23 -13.18 -21.95 3.78
C GLY A 23 -13.97 -21.29 2.64
N PRO A 24 -14.73 -22.08 1.87
CA PRO A 24 -15.62 -21.55 0.83
C PRO A 24 -16.55 -20.44 1.36
N GLY A 25 -16.70 -19.37 0.58
CA GLY A 25 -17.53 -18.21 0.94
C GLY A 25 -16.86 -17.19 1.87
N LYS A 26 -15.65 -17.45 2.37
CA LYS A 26 -14.85 -16.46 3.10
C LYS A 26 -13.88 -15.74 2.17
N GLY A 27 -13.56 -14.50 2.50
CA GLY A 27 -12.57 -13.67 1.80
C GLY A 27 -11.51 -13.15 2.76
N TYR A 28 -10.24 -13.20 2.35
CA TYR A 28 -9.13 -12.58 3.05
C TYR A 28 -8.64 -11.38 2.24
N VAL A 29 -8.65 -10.19 2.84
CA VAL A 29 -8.13 -8.96 2.23
C VAL A 29 -6.88 -8.53 2.97
N ASP A 30 -5.73 -8.64 2.31
CA ASP A 30 -4.47 -8.18 2.88
C ASP A 30 -4.16 -6.75 2.42
N VAL A 31 -4.17 -5.81 3.37
CA VAL A 31 -3.86 -4.40 3.13
C VAL A 31 -2.43 -4.03 3.59
N SER A 32 -1.63 -5.03 3.96
CA SER A 32 -0.25 -4.85 4.40
C SER A 32 0.66 -4.50 3.22
N THR A 33 1.75 -3.78 3.47
CA THR A 33 2.78 -3.56 2.44
C THR A 33 3.74 -4.74 2.46
N VAL A 34 3.70 -5.56 1.42
CA VAL A 34 4.57 -6.73 1.22
C VAL A 34 5.13 -6.72 -0.20
N ASP A 35 6.07 -7.62 -0.50
CA ASP A 35 6.49 -7.88 -1.88
C ASP A 35 5.49 -8.81 -2.61
N GLY A 36 5.64 -8.86 -3.94
CA GLY A 36 4.74 -9.65 -4.79
C GLY A 36 4.82 -11.15 -4.54
N ASP A 37 5.98 -11.66 -4.10
CA ASP A 37 6.17 -13.08 -3.85
C ASP A 37 5.50 -13.52 -2.55
N THR A 38 5.63 -12.72 -1.49
CA THR A 38 4.91 -12.89 -0.23
C THR A 38 3.40 -12.89 -0.46
N SER A 39 2.88 -11.93 -1.23
CA SER A 39 1.45 -11.87 -1.54
C SER A 39 0.97 -13.10 -2.31
N LYS A 40 1.74 -13.57 -3.30
CA LYS A 40 1.43 -14.80 -4.05
C LYS A 40 1.45 -16.05 -3.16
N LEU A 41 2.38 -16.13 -2.20
CA LEU A 41 2.43 -17.22 -1.22
C LEU A 41 1.18 -17.22 -0.35
N ILE A 42 0.84 -16.08 0.26
CA ILE A 42 -0.38 -15.93 1.07
C ILE A 42 -1.62 -16.32 0.25
N ASN A 43 -1.72 -15.80 -0.98
CA ASN A 43 -2.80 -16.15 -1.91
C ASN A 43 -2.91 -17.66 -2.13
N GLY A 44 -1.79 -18.35 -2.39
CA GLY A 44 -1.78 -19.80 -2.58
C GLY A 44 -2.34 -20.56 -1.37
N HIS A 45 -1.89 -20.20 -0.16
CA HIS A 45 -2.37 -20.80 1.09
C HIS A 45 -3.84 -20.52 1.37
N ILE A 46 -4.30 -19.29 1.18
CA ILE A 46 -5.71 -18.92 1.38
C ILE A 46 -6.61 -19.62 0.35
N LYS A 47 -6.23 -19.64 -0.93
CA LYS A 47 -7.03 -20.29 -1.98
C LYS A 47 -7.07 -21.81 -1.83
N ALA A 48 -6.04 -22.44 -1.25
CA ALA A 48 -6.04 -23.86 -0.92
C ALA A 48 -7.15 -24.26 0.08
N THR A 49 -7.66 -23.32 0.87
CA THR A 49 -8.81 -23.56 1.77
C THR A 49 -10.15 -23.41 1.05
N GLY A 50 -10.16 -23.01 -0.22
CA GLY A 50 -11.37 -22.64 -0.97
C GLY A 50 -11.87 -21.21 -0.70
N ALA A 51 -11.15 -20.41 0.08
CA ALA A 51 -11.45 -19.00 0.29
C ALA A 51 -10.98 -18.12 -0.88
N SER A 52 -11.49 -16.89 -0.96
CA SER A 52 -11.01 -15.87 -1.89
C SER A 52 -9.94 -14.99 -1.25
N PHE A 53 -9.01 -14.49 -2.07
CA PHE A 53 -7.92 -13.62 -1.65
C PHE A 53 -7.87 -12.34 -2.50
N LEU A 54 -7.62 -11.23 -1.81
CA LEU A 54 -7.38 -9.92 -2.42
C LEU A 54 -6.21 -9.26 -1.68
N GLU A 55 -5.17 -8.88 -2.41
CA GLU A 55 -4.24 -7.88 -1.90
C GLU A 55 -4.81 -6.49 -2.18
N ALA A 56 -4.65 -5.56 -1.24
CA ALA A 56 -5.07 -4.18 -1.37
C ALA A 56 -4.18 -3.26 -0.50
N PRO A 57 -2.85 -3.27 -0.69
CA PRO A 57 -1.97 -2.32 -0.01
C PRO A 57 -2.42 -0.88 -0.25
N VAL A 58 -2.15 -0.01 0.72
CA VAL A 58 -2.66 1.38 0.71
C VAL A 58 -1.57 2.41 0.49
N SER A 59 -1.91 3.49 -0.21
CA SER A 59 -1.17 4.75 -0.16
C SER A 59 -1.90 5.75 0.73
N GLY A 60 -1.14 6.48 1.55
CA GLY A 60 -1.64 7.32 2.64
C GLY A 60 -1.06 6.87 3.98
N SER A 61 -0.65 7.84 4.80
CA SER A 61 -0.14 7.62 6.16
C SER A 61 -1.28 7.68 7.19
N LYS A 62 -0.95 7.90 8.46
CA LYS A 62 -1.89 7.97 9.58
C LYS A 62 -3.05 8.94 9.35
N LYS A 63 -2.76 10.19 8.96
CA LYS A 63 -3.80 11.22 8.80
C LYS A 63 -4.79 10.87 7.67
N PRO A 64 -4.34 10.49 6.46
CA PRO A 64 -5.25 9.95 5.45
C PRO A 64 -6.05 8.72 5.90
N ALA A 65 -5.51 7.85 6.75
CA ALA A 65 -6.27 6.71 7.29
C ALA A 65 -7.40 7.13 8.23
N GLU A 66 -7.11 8.07 9.15
CA GLU A 66 -8.10 8.62 10.10
C GLU A 66 -9.24 9.34 9.36
N ASP A 67 -8.94 9.99 8.25
CA ASP A 67 -9.88 10.80 7.47
C ASP A 67 -10.62 10.01 6.36
N GLY A 68 -10.38 8.69 6.24
CA GLY A 68 -10.98 7.88 5.18
C GLY A 68 -10.49 8.27 3.77
N GLN A 69 -9.23 8.71 3.65
CA GLN A 69 -8.61 9.25 2.43
C GLN A 69 -7.52 8.35 1.84
N LEU A 70 -7.45 7.08 2.27
CA LEU A 70 -6.52 6.10 1.70
C LEU A 70 -6.78 5.86 0.20
N ILE A 71 -5.74 5.39 -0.49
CA ILE A 71 -5.81 4.90 -1.87
C ILE A 71 -5.49 3.41 -1.84
N PHE A 72 -6.45 2.56 -2.18
CA PHE A 72 -6.25 1.11 -2.23
C PHE A 72 -5.72 0.66 -3.60
N LEU A 73 -4.66 -0.13 -3.59
CA LEU A 73 -4.01 -0.68 -4.79
C LEU A 73 -4.32 -2.18 -4.87
N ALA A 74 -5.53 -2.53 -5.31
CA ALA A 74 -6.06 -3.87 -5.17
C ALA A 74 -5.74 -4.80 -6.35
N ALA A 75 -5.42 -6.06 -6.08
CA ALA A 75 -5.27 -7.11 -7.08
C ALA A 75 -5.64 -8.49 -6.51
N GLY A 76 -6.03 -9.43 -7.38
CA GLY A 76 -6.52 -10.76 -6.99
C GLY A 76 -7.97 -10.98 -7.38
N ASP A 77 -8.75 -11.66 -6.53
CA ASP A 77 -10.10 -12.12 -6.89
C ASP A 77 -11.05 -10.94 -7.16
N LYS A 78 -11.49 -10.78 -8.41
CA LYS A 78 -12.36 -9.66 -8.83
C LYS A 78 -13.71 -9.66 -8.13
N SER A 79 -14.27 -10.84 -7.86
CA SER A 79 -15.52 -10.98 -7.11
C SER A 79 -15.37 -10.42 -5.70
N LEU A 80 -14.31 -10.81 -4.98
CA LEU A 80 -14.01 -10.31 -3.65
C LEU A 80 -13.79 -8.79 -3.66
N TYR A 81 -13.02 -8.26 -4.63
CA TYR A 81 -12.85 -6.81 -4.84
C TYR A 81 -14.19 -6.07 -4.94
N ASN A 82 -15.14 -6.61 -5.71
CA ASN A 82 -16.46 -6.00 -5.85
C ASN A 82 -17.30 -6.15 -4.57
N THR A 83 -17.17 -7.26 -3.85
CA THR A 83 -17.89 -7.48 -2.59
C THR A 83 -17.41 -6.56 -1.48
N VAL A 84 -16.10 -6.33 -1.35
CA VAL A 84 -15.54 -5.48 -0.29
C VAL A 84 -15.45 -4.01 -0.65
N ALA A 85 -15.76 -3.65 -1.90
CA ALA A 85 -15.75 -2.28 -2.41
C ALA A 85 -16.40 -1.26 -1.46
N PRO A 86 -17.64 -1.46 -0.95
CA PRO A 86 -18.26 -0.50 -0.05
C PRO A 86 -17.49 -0.30 1.26
N LEU A 87 -16.77 -1.32 1.73
CA LEU A 87 -15.97 -1.24 2.95
C LEU A 87 -14.67 -0.46 2.69
N LEU A 88 -14.04 -0.69 1.53
CA LEU A 88 -12.85 0.05 1.12
C LEU A 88 -13.16 1.53 0.88
N ASP A 89 -14.34 1.82 0.31
CA ASP A 89 -14.80 3.18 0.02
C ASP A 89 -15.13 3.99 1.30
N ILE A 90 -15.32 3.34 2.45
CA ILE A 90 -15.41 4.02 3.77
C ILE A 90 -14.02 4.45 4.27
N MET A 91 -12.99 3.63 4.01
CA MET A 91 -11.63 3.85 4.50
C MET A 91 -10.77 4.68 3.54
N GLY A 92 -11.22 4.86 2.30
CA GLY A 92 -10.41 5.45 1.23
C GLY A 92 -11.19 6.33 0.29
N LYS A 93 -10.47 7.27 -0.32
CA LYS A 93 -11.00 8.17 -1.36
C LYS A 93 -10.98 7.55 -2.76
N SER A 94 -10.18 6.49 -2.95
CA SER A 94 -10.07 5.81 -4.25
C SER A 94 -9.53 4.39 -4.10
N ARG A 95 -9.84 3.55 -5.10
CA ARG A 95 -9.32 2.19 -5.22
C ARG A 95 -9.09 1.83 -6.68
N PHE A 96 -7.95 1.21 -6.93
CA PHE A 96 -7.55 0.71 -8.25
C PHE A 96 -7.61 -0.81 -8.26
N TYR A 97 -8.07 -1.39 -9.36
CA TYR A 97 -7.99 -2.83 -9.56
C TYR A 97 -6.91 -3.13 -10.61
N LEU A 98 -5.85 -3.79 -10.17
CA LEU A 98 -4.59 -3.95 -10.89
C LEU A 98 -4.43 -5.36 -11.47
N GLY A 99 -5.50 -6.15 -11.51
CA GLY A 99 -5.50 -7.49 -12.11
C GLY A 99 -5.01 -8.55 -11.13
N ASP A 100 -3.96 -9.28 -11.51
CA ASP A 100 -3.50 -10.47 -10.80
C ASP A 100 -2.71 -10.17 -9.53
N VAL A 101 -2.72 -11.13 -8.59
CA VAL A 101 -1.98 -11.04 -7.33
C VAL A 101 -0.49 -10.80 -7.58
N GLY A 102 0.06 -9.83 -6.84
CA GLY A 102 1.42 -9.33 -6.94
C GLY A 102 1.47 -7.95 -7.59
N ASN A 103 0.48 -7.58 -8.43
CA ASN A 103 0.47 -6.27 -9.10
C ASN A 103 0.20 -5.11 -8.14
N GLY A 104 -0.65 -5.30 -7.13
CA GLY A 104 -0.92 -4.33 -6.07
C GLY A 104 0.30 -4.13 -5.17
N ALA A 105 0.92 -5.22 -4.74
CA ALA A 105 2.18 -5.19 -3.99
C ALA A 105 3.29 -4.47 -4.79
N ALA A 106 3.49 -4.85 -6.05
CA ALA A 106 4.49 -4.21 -6.92
C ALA A 106 4.21 -2.71 -7.12
N MET A 107 2.97 -2.32 -7.42
CA MET A 107 2.60 -0.91 -7.56
C MET A 107 2.89 -0.13 -6.28
N LYS A 108 2.58 -0.70 -5.11
CA LYS A 108 2.86 -0.06 -3.82
C LYS A 108 4.36 0.18 -3.62
N LEU A 109 5.21 -0.80 -3.95
CA LEU A 109 6.65 -0.67 -3.84
C LEU A 109 7.21 0.38 -4.83
N VAL A 110 6.68 0.44 -6.06
CA VAL A 110 7.02 1.49 -7.03
C VAL A 110 6.69 2.89 -6.48
N VAL A 111 5.49 3.07 -5.93
CA VAL A 111 5.08 4.36 -5.31
C VAL A 111 6.01 4.72 -4.15
N ASN A 112 6.34 3.77 -3.26
CA ASN A 112 7.23 4.02 -2.14
C ASN A 112 8.67 4.34 -2.58
N MET A 113 9.18 3.69 -3.64
CA MET A 113 10.49 3.97 -4.21
C MET A 113 10.56 5.41 -4.76
N ILE A 114 9.53 5.85 -5.49
CA ILE A 114 9.43 7.23 -5.99
C ILE A 114 9.43 8.21 -4.82
N MET A 115 8.59 7.97 -3.79
CA MET A 115 8.50 8.82 -2.61
C MET A 115 9.86 8.94 -1.89
N GLY A 116 10.55 7.82 -1.68
CA GLY A 116 11.87 7.81 -1.04
C GLY A 116 12.91 8.58 -1.85
N SER A 117 12.90 8.43 -3.17
CA SER A 117 13.82 9.13 -4.08
C SER A 117 13.57 10.64 -4.07
N MET A 118 12.30 11.06 -4.10
CA MET A 118 11.93 12.47 -4.01
C MET A 118 12.38 13.09 -2.69
N MET A 119 12.22 12.37 -1.57
CA MET A 119 12.65 12.84 -0.26
C MET A 119 14.17 13.04 -0.18
N ALA A 120 14.95 12.10 -0.75
CA ALA A 120 16.41 12.22 -0.82
C ALA A 120 16.84 13.46 -1.61
N THR A 121 16.34 13.60 -2.84
CA THR A 121 16.63 14.76 -3.70
C THR A 121 16.22 16.08 -3.06
N PHE A 122 15.06 16.12 -2.40
CA PHE A 122 14.59 17.32 -1.71
C PHE A 122 15.50 17.68 -0.52
N SER A 123 15.95 16.68 0.23
CA SER A 123 16.88 16.87 1.36
C SER A 123 18.24 17.40 0.91
N GLU A 124 18.78 16.89 -0.21
CA GLU A 124 20.00 17.41 -0.81
C GLU A 124 19.84 18.87 -1.27
N GLY A 125 18.70 19.20 -1.87
CA GLY A 125 18.37 20.58 -2.28
C GLY A 125 18.32 21.55 -1.10
N LEU A 126 17.70 21.15 0.01
CA LEU A 126 17.67 21.94 1.25
C LEU A 126 19.08 22.21 1.77
N LEU A 127 19.90 21.17 1.89
CA LEU A 127 21.28 21.31 2.38
C LEU A 127 22.12 22.18 1.45
N LEU A 128 21.99 22.00 0.13
CA LEU A 128 22.71 22.83 -0.84
C LEU A 128 22.28 24.30 -0.74
N SER A 129 20.99 24.59 -0.57
CA SER A 129 20.48 25.96 -0.41
C SER A 129 21.12 26.66 0.80
N GLU A 130 21.22 25.96 1.93
CA GLU A 130 21.88 26.49 3.13
C GLU A 130 23.37 26.75 2.86
N LYS A 131 24.05 25.82 2.19
CA LYS A 131 25.49 25.94 1.88
C LYS A 131 25.82 27.11 0.96
N VAL A 132 24.91 27.51 0.08
CA VAL A 132 25.09 28.67 -0.80
C VAL A 132 24.52 29.97 -0.20
N GLY A 133 24.07 29.94 1.06
CA GLY A 133 23.62 31.12 1.81
C GLY A 133 22.16 31.51 1.60
N LEU A 134 21.32 30.60 1.10
CA LEU A 134 19.87 30.80 0.97
C LEU A 134 19.14 30.30 2.23
N ASP A 135 17.98 30.88 2.52
CA ASP A 135 17.06 30.36 3.54
C ASP A 135 16.33 29.11 3.01
N PRO A 136 16.48 27.93 3.65
CA PRO A 136 15.78 26.72 3.23
C PRO A 136 14.25 26.87 3.21
N ASN A 137 13.66 27.73 4.06
CA ASN A 137 12.21 27.96 4.05
C ASN A 137 11.75 28.63 2.75
N VAL A 138 12.56 29.55 2.21
CA VAL A 138 12.29 30.18 0.92
C VAL A 138 12.39 29.14 -0.20
N LEU A 139 13.32 28.19 -0.13
CA LEU A 139 13.36 27.07 -1.09
C LEU A 139 12.07 26.25 -1.04
N VAL A 140 11.56 25.91 0.16
CA VAL A 140 10.28 25.18 0.29
C VAL A 140 9.15 25.96 -0.36
N GLU A 141 9.06 27.27 -0.13
CA GLU A 141 8.05 28.13 -0.74
C GLU A 141 8.16 28.14 -2.28
N VAL A 142 9.38 28.33 -2.82
CA VAL A 142 9.64 28.31 -4.26
C VAL A 142 9.25 26.98 -4.89
N VAL A 143 9.61 25.85 -4.27
CA VAL A 143 9.26 24.50 -4.75
C VAL A 143 7.74 24.31 -4.72
N SER A 144 7.06 24.74 -3.66
CA SER A 144 5.61 24.57 -3.49
C SER A 144 4.77 25.31 -4.53
N GLN A 145 5.29 26.40 -5.10
CA GLN A 145 4.64 27.20 -6.15
C GLN A 145 5.14 26.84 -7.56
N GLY A 146 6.17 26.01 -7.67
CA GLY A 146 6.84 25.67 -8.92
C GLY A 146 6.30 24.40 -9.59
N ALA A 147 6.84 24.10 -10.77
CA ALA A 147 6.46 22.94 -11.57
C ALA A 147 6.81 21.58 -10.94
N ILE A 148 7.68 21.58 -9.93
CA ILE A 148 8.09 20.38 -9.19
C ILE A 148 7.33 20.23 -7.86
N SER A 149 6.32 21.06 -7.62
CA SER A 149 5.34 20.85 -6.56
C SER A 149 4.61 19.54 -6.84
N ALA A 150 4.85 18.54 -6.01
CA ALA A 150 4.18 17.25 -6.12
C ALA A 150 2.75 17.36 -5.54
N PRO A 151 1.72 16.87 -6.26
CA PRO A 151 0.32 16.92 -5.80
C PRO A 151 0.04 16.04 -4.57
#